data_AF-A0AA35VZZ6-F1
#
_entry.id   AF-A0AA35VZZ6-F1
#
_cell.length_a   1.000
_cell.length_b   1.000
_cell.length_c   1.000
_cell.angle_alpha   90.00
_cell.angle_beta   90.00
_cell.angle_gamma   90.00
#
_symmetry.space_group_name_H-M   'P 1'
#
loop_
_entity.id
_entity.type
_entity.pdbx_description
1 polymer ?
#
loop_
_entity_poly.entity_id
_entity_poly.type
_entity_poly.pdbx_seq_one_letter_code
_entity_poly.pdbx_strand_id
1 'polypeptide(L)'
;MGIEFCNPGCTVIGSPTKVVDLGETHVPKDVFMDYLFELSSEYLPEKYDLLEHNCNNFTNDVSQFLTGKPIPSYITGLPKEILDTPFGAQMRPLLDVMSGPNGGTPLTQQSADKPTKMP
;
A
#
# COMPACT_ATOMS: atom_id res chain seq x y z
N MET A 1 5.23 8.80 0.68
CA MET A 1 5.41 8.38 2.08
C MET A 1 6.00 6.98 2.10
N GLY A 2 6.77 6.61 3.13
CA GLY A 2 7.42 5.31 3.25
C GLY A 2 6.62 4.36 4.15
N ILE A 3 7.30 3.56 4.97
CA ILE A 3 6.65 2.71 5.98
C ILE A 3 6.03 3.58 7.08
N GLU A 4 4.75 3.35 7.38
CA GLU A 4 4.01 4.05 8.43
C GLU A 4 3.22 3.08 9.31
N PHE A 5 2.80 3.52 10.49
CA PHE A 5 1.98 2.73 11.40
C PHE A 5 0.77 3.53 11.92
N CYS A 6 -0.32 2.82 12.17
CA CYS A 6 -1.50 3.35 12.85
C CYS A 6 -2.25 2.20 13.56
N ASN A 7 -3.24 2.55 14.38
CA ASN A 7 -4.16 1.55 14.91
C ASN A 7 -5.01 0.95 13.78
N PRO A 8 -5.38 -0.34 13.85
CA PRO A 8 -6.18 -0.99 12.80
C PRO A 8 -7.46 -0.21 12.49
N GLY A 9 -7.69 0.08 11.20
CA GLY A 9 -8.89 0.77 10.73
C GLY A 9 -8.93 2.30 10.94
N CYS A 10 -7.83 2.92 11.37
CA CYS A 10 -7.77 4.36 11.69
C CYS A 10 -7.20 5.24 10.56
N THR A 11 -6.98 4.71 9.37
CA THR A 11 -6.64 5.54 8.20
C THR A 11 -7.89 6.20 7.64
N VAL A 12 -7.72 7.15 6.70
CA VAL A 12 -8.84 7.80 6.00
C VAL A 12 -9.74 6.83 5.23
N ILE A 13 -9.24 5.63 4.92
CA ILE A 13 -9.97 4.57 4.21
C ILE A 13 -10.90 3.81 5.17
N GLY A 14 -10.66 3.89 6.49
CA GLY A 14 -11.51 3.29 7.52
C GLY A 14 -11.28 1.80 7.72
N SER A 15 -12.34 1.06 8.05
CA SER A 15 -12.27 -0.37 8.40
C SER A 15 -11.98 -1.26 7.19
N PRO A 16 -11.19 -2.34 7.35
CA PRO A 16 -10.85 -3.24 6.24
C PRO A 16 -12.08 -4.01 5.74
N THR A 17 -12.21 -4.14 4.42
CA THR A 17 -13.28 -4.94 3.80
C THR A 17 -13.15 -6.44 4.08
N LYS A 18 -11.93 -6.93 4.29
CA LYS A 18 -11.62 -8.32 4.58
C LYS A 18 -10.42 -8.41 5.52
N VAL A 19 -10.50 -9.31 6.51
CA VAL A 19 -9.39 -9.68 7.38
C VAL A 19 -8.98 -11.11 7.03
N VAL A 20 -7.68 -11.35 6.85
CA VAL A 20 -7.11 -12.66 6.52
C VAL A 20 -6.10 -13.01 7.59
N ASP A 21 -6.24 -14.20 8.16
CA ASP A 21 -5.25 -14.75 9.08
C ASP A 21 -4.03 -15.27 8.29
N LEU A 22 -2.84 -14.80 8.64
CA LEU A 22 -1.56 -15.18 8.03
C LEU A 22 -0.80 -16.20 8.90
N GLY A 23 -1.28 -16.47 10.11
CA GLY A 23 -0.68 -17.38 11.08
C GLY A 23 0.01 -16.66 12.24
N GLU A 24 0.81 -17.44 12.97
CA GLU A 24 1.49 -16.98 14.18
C GLU A 24 2.97 -16.73 13.92
N THR A 25 3.54 -15.77 14.62
CA THR A 25 4.97 -15.47 14.60
C THR A 25 5.58 -15.64 15.99
N HIS A 26 6.81 -16.13 16.03
CA HIS A 26 7.63 -16.18 17.23
C HIS A 26 8.75 -15.13 17.18
N VAL A 27 8.74 -14.26 16.16
CA VAL A 27 9.72 -13.18 16.03
C VAL A 27 9.47 -12.16 17.15
N PRO A 28 10.48 -11.89 17.99
CA PRO A 28 10.38 -10.86 19.02
C PRO A 28 10.12 -9.47 18.42
N LYS A 29 9.42 -8.63 19.16
CA LYS A 29 9.03 -7.29 18.68
C LYS A 29 10.24 -6.43 18.31
N ASP A 30 11.29 -6.44 19.12
CA ASP A 30 12.54 -5.73 18.87
C ASP A 30 13.19 -6.18 17.55
N VAL A 31 13.29 -7.49 17.33
CA VAL A 31 13.80 -8.04 16.06
C VAL A 31 12.95 -7.61 14.87
N PHE A 32 11.63 -7.55 15.03
CA PHE A 32 10.74 -7.05 13.98
C PHE A 32 10.94 -5.55 13.70
N MET A 33 11.16 -4.74 14.73
CA MET A 33 11.42 -3.31 14.56
C MET A 33 12.76 -3.06 13.85
N ASP A 34 13.80 -3.84 14.18
CA ASP A 34 15.09 -3.81 13.48
C ASP A 34 14.94 -4.20 12.01
N TYR A 35 14.18 -5.26 11.73
CA TYR A 35 13.85 -5.65 10.36
C TYR A 35 13.11 -4.53 9.59
N LEU A 36 12.11 -3.90 10.19
CA LEU A 36 11.40 -2.78 9.55
C LEU A 36 12.31 -1.57 9.30
N PHE A 37 13.26 -1.32 10.21
CA PHE A 37 14.24 -0.25 10.04
C PHE A 37 15.14 -0.51 8.84
N GLU A 38 15.67 -1.74 8.69
CA GLU A 38 16.46 -2.13 7.52
C GLU A 38 15.63 -2.07 6.24
N LEU A 39 14.42 -2.62 6.27
CA LEU A 39 13.49 -2.68 5.15
C LEU A 39 13.05 -1.29 4.66
N SER A 40 13.07 -0.28 5.54
CA SER A 40 12.68 1.09 5.18
C SER A 40 13.52 1.69 4.05
N SER A 41 14.76 1.23 3.89
CA SER A 41 15.64 1.65 2.79
C SER A 41 15.19 1.13 1.41
N GLU A 42 14.40 0.06 1.38
CA GLU A 42 13.78 -0.47 0.16
C GLU A 42 12.40 0.14 -0.12
N TYR A 43 11.65 0.48 0.92
CA TYR A 43 10.30 1.06 0.79
C TYR A 43 10.31 2.58 0.99
N LEU A 44 11.17 3.26 0.24
CA LEU A 44 11.23 4.72 0.18
C LEU A 44 10.11 5.28 -0.70
N PRO A 45 9.59 6.49 -0.42
CA PRO A 45 8.57 7.14 -1.25
C PRO A 45 8.91 7.17 -2.75
N GLU A 46 10.18 7.35 -3.08
CA GLU A 46 10.69 7.48 -4.45
C GLU A 46 10.77 6.12 -5.17
N LYS A 47 10.77 5.01 -4.41
CA LYS A 47 10.79 3.64 -4.93
C LYS A 47 9.39 3.06 -5.13
N TYR A 48 8.33 3.77 -4.73
CA TYR A 48 6.96 3.30 -4.87
C TYR A 48 6.55 3.17 -6.34
N ASP A 49 6.13 1.97 -6.72
CA ASP A 49 5.54 1.66 -8.02
C ASP A 49 4.19 0.96 -7.85
N LEU A 50 3.14 1.49 -8.46
CA LEU A 50 1.78 1.00 -8.32
C LEU A 50 1.63 -0.47 -8.76
N LEU A 51 2.41 -0.93 -9.72
CA LEU A 51 2.31 -2.25 -10.35
C LEU A 51 3.30 -3.25 -9.76
N GLU A 52 4.52 -2.81 -9.45
CA GLU A 52 5.65 -3.70 -9.15
C GLU A 52 6.21 -3.54 -7.73
N HIS A 53 6.00 -2.41 -7.06
CA HIS A 53 6.60 -2.10 -5.75
C HIS A 53 5.67 -1.23 -4.88
N ASN A 54 4.55 -1.82 -4.44
CA ASN A 54 3.49 -1.13 -3.71
C ASN A 54 3.28 -1.71 -2.30
N CYS A 55 2.19 -1.31 -1.64
CA CYS A 55 1.82 -1.77 -0.30
C CYS A 55 1.61 -3.29 -0.19
N ASN A 56 1.23 -3.97 -1.27
CA ASN A 56 1.07 -5.43 -1.31
C ASN A 56 2.42 -6.13 -1.31
N ASN A 57 3.42 -5.60 -2.02
CA ASN A 57 4.79 -6.11 -1.98
C ASN A 57 5.38 -5.97 -0.57
N PHE A 58 5.22 -4.79 0.04
CA PHE A 58 5.62 -4.56 1.42
C PHE A 58 4.99 -5.57 2.38
N THR A 59 3.67 -5.73 2.28
CA THR A 59 2.93 -6.67 3.15
C THR A 59 3.37 -8.12 2.91
N ASN A 60 3.69 -8.48 1.66
CA ASN A 60 4.19 -9.81 1.32
C ASN A 60 5.57 -10.10 1.93
N ASP A 61 6.49 -9.14 1.90
CA ASP A 61 7.82 -9.30 2.51
C ASP A 61 7.72 -9.41 4.04
N VAL A 62 6.93 -8.54 4.66
CA VAL A 62 6.65 -8.58 6.10
C VAL A 62 5.98 -9.90 6.50
N SER A 63 4.99 -10.38 5.73
CA SER A 63 4.33 -11.66 5.98
C SER A 63 5.31 -12.82 5.92
N GLN A 64 6.17 -12.85 4.90
CA GLN A 64 7.18 -13.90 4.75
C GLN A 64 8.19 -13.87 5.91
N PHE A 65 8.65 -12.69 6.32
CA PHE A 65 9.57 -12.56 7.45
C PHE A 65 8.93 -13.07 8.76
N LEU A 66 7.70 -12.68 9.05
CA LEU A 66 7.03 -13.02 10.31
C LEU A 66 6.55 -14.47 10.35
N THR A 67 6.02 -14.99 9.25
CA THR A 67 5.25 -16.26 9.24
C THR A 67 5.83 -17.32 8.31
N GLY A 68 6.81 -16.98 7.48
CA GLY A 68 7.33 -17.85 6.42
C GLY A 68 6.34 -18.05 5.25
N LYS A 69 5.23 -17.31 5.22
CA LYS A 69 4.17 -17.46 4.21
C LYS A 69 3.93 -16.16 3.44
N PRO A 70 3.72 -16.22 2.12
CA PRO A 70 3.31 -15.06 1.35
C PRO A 70 1.84 -14.70 1.65
N ILE A 71 1.45 -13.48 1.28
CA ILE A 71 0.02 -13.12 1.27
C ILE A 71 -0.70 -13.81 0.09
N PRO A 72 -2.04 -13.89 0.09
CA PRO A 72 -2.78 -14.53 -1.00
C PRO A 72 -2.43 -13.98 -2.39
N SER A 73 -2.17 -14.88 -3.34
CA SER A 73 -1.67 -14.52 -4.68
C SER A 73 -2.62 -13.69 -5.52
N TYR A 74 -3.93 -13.72 -5.25
CA TYR A 74 -4.90 -12.84 -5.92
C TYR A 74 -4.69 -11.36 -5.57
N ILE A 75 -3.97 -11.05 -4.48
CA ILE A 75 -3.63 -9.68 -4.08
C ILE A 75 -2.37 -9.23 -4.84
N THR A 76 -1.29 -10.00 -4.77
CA THR A 76 -0.02 -9.67 -5.46
C THR A 76 -0.08 -9.85 -6.97
N GLY A 77 -0.98 -10.71 -7.46
CA GLY A 77 -1.20 -10.97 -8.89
C GLY A 77 -2.13 -9.96 -9.59
N LEU A 78 -2.83 -9.11 -8.84
CA LEU A 78 -3.80 -8.15 -9.38
C LEU A 78 -3.21 -7.24 -10.49
N PRO A 79 -1.99 -6.67 -10.37
CA PRO A 79 -1.41 -5.86 -11.44
C PRO A 79 -1.29 -6.62 -12.76
N LYS A 80 -0.85 -7.88 -12.69
CA LYS A 80 -0.72 -8.74 -13.87
C LYS A 80 -2.09 -9.03 -14.49
N GLU A 81 -3.08 -9.37 -13.67
CA GLU A 81 -4.45 -9.62 -14.15
C GLU A 81 -5.03 -8.43 -14.90
N ILE A 82 -4.77 -7.20 -14.42
CA ILE A 82 -5.19 -5.97 -15.10
C ILE A 82 -4.45 -5.82 -16.44
N LEU A 83 -3.12 -5.94 -16.45
CA LEU A 83 -2.29 -5.73 -17.64
C LEU A 83 -2.49 -6.78 -18.73
N ASP A 84 -2.90 -8.00 -18.36
CA ASP A 84 -3.24 -9.05 -19.31
C ASP A 84 -4.56 -8.75 -20.08
N THR A 85 -5.32 -7.72 -19.69
CA THR A 85 -6.49 -7.24 -20.45
C THR A 85 -6.13 -6.21 -21.51
N PRO A 86 -6.85 -6.14 -22.66
CA PRO A 86 -6.61 -5.11 -23.67
C PRO A 86 -6.75 -3.68 -23.14
N PHE A 87 -7.64 -3.47 -22.17
CA PHE A 87 -7.82 -2.17 -21.53
C PHE A 87 -6.64 -1.81 -20.62
N GLY A 88 -6.22 -2.72 -19.75
CA GLY A 88 -5.09 -2.49 -18.85
C GLY A 88 -3.79 -2.24 -19.60
N ALA A 89 -3.55 -2.97 -20.70
CA ALA A 89 -2.40 -2.72 -21.57
C ALA A 89 -2.41 -1.30 -22.17
N GLN A 90 -3.59 -0.79 -22.57
CA GLN A 90 -3.72 0.59 -23.08
C GLN A 90 -3.58 1.65 -21.99
N MET A 91 -3.96 1.34 -20.75
CA MET A 91 -3.85 2.24 -19.60
C MET A 91 -2.48 2.24 -18.94
N ARG A 92 -1.56 1.35 -19.34
CA ARG A 92 -0.21 1.25 -18.76
C ARG A 92 0.50 2.60 -18.59
N PRO A 93 0.54 3.50 -19.60
CA PRO A 93 1.20 4.80 -19.44
C PRO A 93 0.59 5.67 -18.32
N LEU A 94 -0.73 5.60 -18.12
CA LEU A 94 -1.40 6.32 -17.03
C LEU A 94 -1.09 5.71 -15.67
N LEU A 95 -1.06 4.37 -15.59
CA LEU A 95 -0.70 3.65 -14.36
C LEU A 95 0.74 3.95 -13.93
N ASP A 96 1.67 4.08 -14.89
CA ASP A 96 3.06 4.46 -14.61
C ASP A 96 3.16 5.91 -14.09
N VAL A 97 2.28 6.82 -14.52
CA VAL A 97 2.22 8.20 -13.96
C VAL A 97 1.69 8.19 -12.52
N MET A 98 0.90 7.19 -12.15
CA MET A 98 0.46 6.97 -10.77
C MET A 98 1.51 6.27 -9.91
N SER A 99 2.60 5.76 -10.50
CA SER A 99 3.81 5.35 -9.78
C SER A 99 4.66 6.60 -9.45
N GLY A 100 5.31 6.61 -8.28
CA GLY A 100 6.20 7.69 -7.83
C GLY A 100 5.67 8.58 -6.69
N PRO A 101 6.49 9.53 -6.21
CA PRO A 101 6.24 10.29 -4.98
C PRO A 101 4.99 11.18 -5.01
N ASN A 102 4.47 11.48 -6.21
CA ASN A 102 3.25 12.25 -6.44
C ASN A 102 2.04 11.39 -6.88
N GLY A 103 2.22 10.08 -7.04
CA GLY A 103 1.21 9.15 -7.52
C GLY A 103 0.03 8.91 -6.57
N GLY A 104 0.09 9.49 -5.37
CA GLY A 104 -0.92 9.38 -4.32
C GLY A 104 -1.96 10.50 -4.23
N THR A 105 -1.90 11.56 -5.04
CA THR A 105 -2.92 12.64 -5.00
C THR A 105 -3.19 13.23 -6.38
N PRO A 106 -4.46 13.22 -6.84
CA PRO A 106 -5.35 14.32 -6.47
C PRO A 106 -6.78 13.86 -6.10
N LEU A 107 -7.02 13.50 -4.84
CA LEU A 107 -8.38 13.53 -4.25
C LEU A 107 -8.57 14.68 -3.26
N THR A 108 -7.62 15.59 -3.18
CA THR A 108 -7.74 16.83 -2.42
C THR A 108 -7.36 18.01 -3.31
N GLN A 109 -8.33 18.47 -4.10
CA GLN A 109 -8.64 19.90 -4.33
C GLN A 109 -9.70 20.05 -5.43
N GLN A 110 -10.97 20.00 -5.03
CA GLN A 110 -11.94 21.00 -5.48
C GLN A 110 -12.95 21.24 -4.35
N SER A 111 -12.77 22.40 -3.73
CA SER A 111 -13.55 23.02 -2.68
C SER A 111 -14.99 23.32 -3.12
N ALA A 112 -15.96 23.09 -2.24
CA ALA A 112 -17.21 23.85 -2.22
C ALA A 112 -17.21 24.74 -0.98
N ASP A 113 -16.73 25.96 -1.18
CA ASP A 113 -17.02 27.10 -0.33
C ASP A 113 -18.54 27.31 -0.27
N LYS A 114 -19.09 27.50 0.93
CA LYS A 114 -20.40 28.13 1.07
C LYS A 114 -20.38 29.03 2.31
N PRO A 115 -20.49 30.36 2.16
CA PRO A 115 -20.44 31.27 3.28
C PRO A 115 -21.84 31.45 3.85
N THR A 116 -22.03 31.39 5.18
CA THR A 116 -22.81 32.43 5.90
C THR A 116 -22.72 32.31 7.43
N LYS A 117 -22.17 33.39 8.03
CA LYS A 117 -22.60 34.16 9.22
C LYS A 117 -22.90 33.48 10.58
N MET A 118 -22.20 33.99 11.59
CA MET A 118 -22.55 33.95 13.02
C MET A 118 -23.98 34.43 13.29
N PRO A 119 -24.56 33.95 14.39
CA PRO A 119 -24.90 34.82 15.52
C PRO A 119 -23.93 34.66 16.69
#